data_AF-A0A2A4RXL1-F1
#
_entry.id   AF-A0A2A4RXL1-F1
#
_cell.length_a   1.000
_cell.length_b   1.000
_cell.length_c   1.000
_cell.angle_alpha   90.00
_cell.angle_beta   90.00
_cell.angle_gamma   90.00
#
_symmetry.space_group_name_H-M   'P 1'
#
loop_
_entity.id
_entity.type
_entity.pdbx_description
1 polymer ?
#
loop_
_entity_poly.entity_id
_entity_poly.type
_entity_poly.pdbx_seq_one_letter_code
_entity_poly.pdbx_strand_id
1 'polypeptide(L)'
;MMHYSGGYFDFVIAELLSASQSAKIVIPQTEAIPAGTIYRKYHPVRGWADFVQNVNNQVASAVGLPGICPAPGSAEFTPDLTEGHYCIQLTIEDGGPNDMDDEANRVIKDPAANCCNYG
;
A
#
# COMPACT_ATOMS: atom_id res chain seq x y z
N MET A 1 1.03 6.31 -21.90
CA MET A 1 1.53 4.98 -21.48
C MET A 1 1.62 4.99 -19.97
N MET A 2 1.02 4.04 -19.26
CA MET A 2 1.14 3.99 -17.80
C MET A 2 2.56 3.51 -17.46
N HIS A 3 3.33 4.34 -16.77
CA HIS A 3 4.65 4.01 -16.26
C HIS A 3 4.54 3.79 -14.74
N TYR A 4 4.96 2.62 -14.28
CA TYR A 4 4.96 2.22 -12.88
C TYR A 4 6.41 2.27 -12.40
N SER A 5 6.84 3.40 -11.83
CA SER A 5 8.26 3.65 -11.57
C SER A 5 8.81 2.97 -10.32
N GLY A 6 7.99 2.38 -9.44
CA GLY A 6 8.50 1.65 -8.29
C GLY A 6 7.96 0.22 -8.13
N GLY A 7 7.40 -0.35 -9.20
CA GLY A 7 7.07 -1.78 -9.28
C GLY A 7 5.63 -2.20 -8.93
N TYR A 8 5.40 -3.48 -9.21
CA TYR A 8 4.19 -4.23 -8.82
C TYR A 8 4.54 -5.09 -7.62
N PHE A 9 3.66 -5.09 -6.63
CA PHE A 9 3.81 -5.88 -5.40
C PHE A 9 2.59 -6.76 -5.26
N ASP A 10 2.82 -8.06 -5.10
CA ASP A 10 1.76 -9.02 -4.81
C ASP A 10 2.08 -9.70 -3.47
N PHE A 11 1.15 -9.63 -2.52
CA PHE A 11 1.30 -10.24 -1.21
C PHE A 11 -0.02 -10.76 -0.65
N VAL A 12 0.11 -11.72 0.27
CA VAL A 12 -1.00 -12.27 1.05
C VAL A 12 -0.60 -12.24 2.52
N ILE A 13 -1.48 -11.69 3.35
CA ILE A 13 -1.39 -11.78 4.81
C ILE A 13 -2.51 -12.69 5.27
N ALA A 14 -2.17 -13.81 5.89
CA ALA A 14 -3.14 -14.77 6.40
C ALA A 14 -3.06 -14.88 7.92
N GLU A 15 -4.05 -15.52 8.51
CA GLU A 15 -4.12 -15.83 9.94
C GLU A 15 -4.13 -14.59 10.83
N LEU A 16 -4.83 -13.53 10.39
CA LEU A 16 -5.13 -12.39 11.25
C LEU A 16 -5.87 -12.84 12.51
N LEU A 17 -5.63 -12.13 13.61
CA LEU A 17 -6.16 -12.50 14.93
C LEU A 17 -7.69 -12.46 14.95
N SER A 18 -8.29 -11.55 14.18
CA SER A 18 -9.73 -11.43 14.01
C SER A 18 -10.10 -11.02 12.59
N ALA A 19 -11.32 -11.38 12.18
CA ALA A 19 -11.90 -10.85 10.95
C ALA A 19 -12.07 -9.33 11.05
N SER A 20 -11.97 -8.62 9.93
CA SER A 20 -12.02 -7.14 9.85
C SER A 20 -10.89 -6.43 10.59
N GLN A 21 -9.80 -7.13 10.90
CA GLN A 21 -8.60 -6.52 11.46
C GLN A 21 -7.82 -5.78 10.36
N SER A 22 -7.25 -4.61 10.69
CA SER A 22 -6.26 -3.97 9.83
C SER A 22 -4.84 -4.49 10.09
N ALA A 23 -4.08 -4.70 9.02
CA ALA A 23 -2.65 -5.01 9.04
C ALA A 23 -1.82 -3.83 8.53
N LYS A 24 -0.57 -3.72 9.00
CA LYS A 24 0.41 -2.74 8.51
C LYS A 24 1.48 -3.44 7.68
N ILE A 25 1.69 -2.97 6.46
CA ILE A 25 2.61 -3.54 5.48
C ILE A 25 3.61 -2.47 5.10
N VAL A 26 4.91 -2.79 5.13
CA VAL A 26 5.97 -1.88 4.70
C VAL A 26 6.55 -2.38 3.38
N ILE A 27 6.57 -1.52 2.38
CA ILE A 27 7.06 -1.79 1.03
C ILE A 27 8.29 -0.90 0.80
N PRO A 28 9.51 -1.48 0.88
CA PRO A 28 10.73 -0.76 0.56
C PRO A 28 10.84 -0.49 -0.94
N GLN A 29 11.22 0.73 -1.29
CA GLN A 29 11.45 1.16 -2.67
C GLN A 29 12.95 1.19 -2.97
N THR A 30 13.33 0.81 -4.19
CA THR A 30 14.70 0.97 -4.69
C THR A 30 14.96 2.35 -5.28
N GLU A 31 13.90 3.05 -5.66
CA GLU A 31 13.92 4.43 -6.14
C GLU A 31 13.07 5.31 -5.22
N ALA A 32 13.40 6.59 -5.15
CA ALA A 32 12.62 7.54 -4.37
C ALA A 32 11.22 7.71 -4.98
N ILE A 33 10.22 7.88 -4.12
CA ILE A 33 8.83 8.19 -4.51
C ILE A 33 8.83 9.49 -5.35
N PRO A 34 8.36 9.46 -6.60
CA PRO A 34 8.22 10.67 -7.41
C PRO A 34 7.15 11.62 -6.90
N ALA A 35 7.24 12.89 -7.29
CA ALA A 35 6.19 13.87 -7.06
C ALA A 35 4.83 13.41 -7.62
N GLY A 36 3.77 13.56 -6.83
CA GLY A 36 2.39 13.24 -7.25
C GLY A 36 2.13 11.74 -7.44
N THR A 37 2.87 10.87 -6.76
CA THR A 37 2.63 9.42 -6.78
C THR A 37 1.30 9.08 -6.10
N ILE A 38 0.54 8.15 -6.70
CA ILE A 38 -0.69 7.61 -6.13
C ILE A 38 -0.54 6.10 -6.00
N TYR A 39 -0.93 5.56 -4.85
CA TYR A 39 -0.95 4.10 -4.66
C TYR A 39 -2.20 3.51 -5.33
N ARG A 40 -2.04 2.46 -6.14
CA ARG A 40 -3.15 1.83 -6.84
C ARG A 40 -3.23 0.34 -6.54
N LYS A 41 -4.47 -0.13 -6.49
CA LYS A 41 -4.84 -1.50 -6.14
C LYS A 41 -5.54 -2.14 -7.32
N TYR A 42 -5.23 -3.39 -7.59
CA TYR A 42 -5.96 -4.17 -8.59
C TYR A 42 -7.05 -4.98 -7.91
N HIS A 43 -8.25 -4.96 -8.49
CA HIS A 43 -9.35 -5.84 -8.10
C HIS A 43 -9.85 -6.62 -9.33
N PRO A 44 -10.11 -7.94 -9.23
CA PRO A 44 -10.47 -8.78 -10.37
C PRO A 44 -11.68 -8.28 -11.17
N VAL A 45 -12.65 -7.66 -10.50
CA VAL A 45 -13.89 -7.14 -11.13
C VAL A 45 -13.78 -5.66 -11.52
N ARG A 46 -12.99 -4.86 -10.78
CA ARG A 46 -12.99 -3.39 -10.90
C ARG A 46 -11.77 -2.87 -11.67
N GLY A 47 -10.76 -3.72 -11.91
CA GLY A 47 -9.49 -3.35 -12.49
C GLY A 47 -8.63 -2.53 -11.52
N TRP A 48 -7.75 -1.71 -12.07
CA TRP A 48 -6.91 -0.79 -11.30
C TRP A 48 -7.73 0.41 -10.78
N ALA A 49 -7.70 0.62 -9.48
CA ALA A 49 -8.29 1.77 -8.81
C ALA A 49 -7.30 2.40 -7.83
N ASP A 50 -7.57 3.65 -7.46
CA ASP A 50 -6.76 4.35 -6.45
C ASP A 50 -7.05 3.75 -5.06
N PHE A 51 -6.04 3.72 -4.19
CA PHE A 51 -6.20 3.21 -2.84
C PHE A 51 -7.25 4.01 -2.06
N VAL A 52 -8.24 3.32 -1.51
CA VAL A 52 -9.33 3.95 -0.76
C VAL A 52 -8.88 4.20 0.67
N GLN A 53 -8.64 5.46 1.04
CA GLN A 53 -8.26 5.82 2.40
C GLN A 53 -9.47 6.07 3.31
N ASN A 54 -9.43 5.56 4.54
CA ASN A 54 -10.37 5.81 5.62
C ASN A 54 -9.71 5.53 6.99
N VAL A 55 -10.51 5.44 8.07
CA VAL A 55 -9.98 5.18 9.42
C VAL A 55 -9.21 3.85 9.54
N ASN A 56 -9.59 2.83 8.76
CA ASN A 56 -8.99 1.48 8.79
C ASN A 56 -8.04 1.20 7.62
N ASN A 57 -7.96 2.12 6.65
CA ASN A 57 -7.20 1.97 5.42
C ASN A 57 -6.37 3.24 5.16
N GLN A 58 -5.05 3.14 5.19
CA GLN A 58 -4.18 4.34 5.17
C GLN A 58 -2.95 4.10 4.31
N VAL A 59 -2.48 5.15 3.64
CA VAL A 59 -1.16 5.19 3.00
C VAL A 59 -0.30 6.17 3.77
N ALA A 60 0.94 5.78 4.05
CA ALA A 60 1.94 6.61 4.71
C ALA A 60 3.31 6.38 4.06
N SER A 61 4.23 7.30 4.26
CA SER A 61 5.59 7.18 3.76
C SER A 61 6.63 7.67 4.77
N ALA A 62 7.86 7.17 4.63
CA ALA A 62 9.01 7.58 5.45
C ALA A 62 10.26 7.75 4.59
N VAL A 63 11.19 8.60 5.05
CA VAL A 63 12.43 8.93 4.32
C VAL A 63 13.18 7.66 3.90
N GLY A 64 13.54 6.80 4.85
CA GLY A 64 14.22 5.53 4.57
C GLY A 64 15.54 5.67 3.77
N LEU A 65 16.04 4.53 3.30
CA LEU A 65 17.10 4.43 2.31
C LEU A 65 16.66 3.46 1.20
N PRO A 66 17.30 3.44 0.02
CA PRO A 66 16.98 2.46 -1.02
C PRO A 66 16.97 1.03 -0.48
N GLY A 67 15.79 0.40 -0.49
CA GLY A 67 15.60 -0.97 0.00
C GLY A 67 15.53 -1.15 1.52
N ILE A 68 15.64 -0.09 2.33
CA ILE A 68 15.72 -0.16 3.80
C ILE A 68 14.69 0.76 4.43
N CYS A 69 13.79 0.18 5.22
CA CYS A 69 12.69 0.91 5.85
C CYS A 69 12.59 0.71 7.36
N PRO A 70 11.98 1.68 8.08
CA PRO A 70 11.57 1.49 9.46
C PRO A 70 10.59 0.34 9.62
N ALA A 71 10.46 -0.19 10.83
CA ALA A 71 9.51 -1.24 11.14
C ALA A 71 8.05 -0.79 10.91
N PRO A 72 7.13 -1.71 10.56
CA PRO A 72 5.71 -1.39 10.46
C PRO A 72 5.18 -0.73 11.74
N GLY A 73 4.49 0.40 11.60
CA GLY A 73 3.96 1.20 12.71
C GLY A 73 4.96 2.18 13.32
N SER A 74 6.18 2.31 12.79
CA SER A 74 7.14 3.32 13.25
C SER A 74 6.55 4.73 13.16
N ALA A 75 6.88 5.58 14.14
CA ALA A 75 6.51 6.99 14.17
C ALA A 75 7.19 7.81 13.06
N GLU A 76 8.17 7.23 12.35
CA GLU A 76 8.79 7.84 11.17
C GLU A 76 7.87 7.87 9.95
N PHE A 77 6.82 7.03 9.92
CA PHE A 77 5.84 7.06 8.86
C PHE A 77 4.90 8.25 9.04
N THR A 78 4.95 9.17 8.09
CA THR A 78 4.04 10.31 7.98
C THR A 78 2.91 10.02 7.00
N PRO A 79 1.70 10.56 7.19
CA PRO A 79 0.57 10.36 6.26
C PRO A 79 0.92 10.69 4.81
N ASP A 80 0.29 9.96 3.89
CA ASP A 80 0.42 10.07 2.43
C ASP A 80 1.81 9.75 1.85
N LEU A 81 1.91 9.78 0.52
CA LEU A 81 3.13 9.55 -0.24
C LEU A 81 3.86 10.88 -0.45
N THR A 82 5.01 11.03 0.21
CA THR A 82 5.86 12.21 0.10
C THR A 82 6.96 11.98 -0.93
N GLU A 83 7.21 12.98 -1.78
CA GLU A 83 8.31 12.95 -2.74
C GLU A 83 9.67 12.75 -2.04
N GLY A 84 10.53 11.91 -2.61
CA GLY A 84 11.88 11.67 -2.06
C GLY A 84 11.97 10.58 -1.01
N HIS A 85 10.83 10.13 -0.45
CA HIS A 85 10.78 9.01 0.49
C HIS A 85 11.05 7.68 -0.22
N TYR A 86 11.63 6.71 0.50
CA TYR A 86 11.92 5.35 -0.01
C TYR A 86 11.03 4.26 0.58
N CYS A 87 10.14 4.62 1.51
CA CYS A 87 9.33 3.66 2.23
C CYS A 87 7.86 4.00 2.10
N ILE A 88 7.06 3.01 1.70
CA ILE A 88 5.60 3.09 1.70
C ILE A 88 5.10 2.17 2.81
N GLN A 89 4.20 2.67 3.65
CA GLN A 89 3.42 1.84 4.56
C GLN A 89 1.95 1.87 4.16
N LEU A 90 1.37 0.69 4.02
CA LEU A 90 -0.06 0.51 3.88
C LEU A 90 -0.64 0.05 5.21
N THR A 91 -1.80 0.58 5.56
CA THR A 91 -2.71 -0.05 6.52
C THR A 91 -3.90 -0.55 5.71
N ILE A 92 -4.19 -1.85 5.73
CA ILE A 92 -5.28 -2.46 4.96
C ILE A 92 -6.15 -3.26 5.91
N GLU A 93 -7.47 -3.09 5.79
CA GLU A 93 -8.49 -3.82 6.52
C GLU A 93 -8.90 -5.11 5.80
N ASP A 94 -8.94 -6.23 6.53
CA ASP A 94 -9.50 -7.52 6.08
C ASP A 94 -10.99 -7.39 5.72
N GLY A 95 -11.34 -7.70 4.48
CA GLY A 95 -12.67 -7.45 3.91
C GLY A 95 -13.00 -5.99 3.64
N GLY A 96 -12.01 -5.10 3.73
CA GLY A 96 -12.15 -3.68 3.40
C GLY A 96 -12.07 -3.41 1.89
N PRO A 97 -12.23 -2.15 1.47
CA PRO A 97 -12.24 -1.77 0.05
C PRO A 97 -10.89 -1.96 -0.67
N ASN A 98 -9.82 -2.19 0.09
CA ASN A 98 -8.48 -2.50 -0.42
C ASN A 98 -8.10 -3.97 -0.18
N ASP A 99 -9.04 -4.83 0.22
CA ASP A 99 -8.85 -6.27 0.20
C ASP A 99 -9.38 -6.84 -1.12
N MET A 100 -8.63 -7.72 -1.77
CA MET A 100 -8.92 -8.09 -3.17
C MET A 100 -10.26 -8.81 -3.34
N ASP A 101 -10.74 -9.53 -2.34
CA ASP A 101 -12.01 -10.28 -2.40
C ASP A 101 -13.15 -9.63 -1.60
N ASP A 102 -12.89 -8.49 -0.95
CA ASP A 102 -13.83 -7.80 -0.06
C ASP A 102 -14.40 -8.71 1.08
N GLU A 103 -13.73 -9.82 1.43
CA GLU A 103 -14.18 -10.76 2.46
C GLU A 103 -13.45 -10.60 3.79
N ALA A 104 -14.18 -10.44 4.90
CA ALA A 104 -13.59 -10.45 6.24
C ALA A 104 -13.34 -11.90 6.70
N ASN A 105 -12.28 -12.53 6.19
CA ASN A 105 -11.99 -13.96 6.37
C ASN A 105 -10.64 -14.22 7.06
N ARG A 106 -10.03 -13.18 7.66
CA ARG A 106 -8.70 -13.16 8.28
C ARG A 106 -7.56 -13.30 7.28
N VAL A 107 -7.80 -12.94 6.02
CA VAL A 107 -6.83 -13.00 4.94
C VAL A 107 -6.94 -11.75 4.09
N ILE A 108 -5.90 -10.91 4.11
CA ILE A 108 -5.78 -9.80 3.16
C ILE A 108 -5.02 -10.28 1.93
N LYS A 109 -5.61 -10.09 0.75
CA LYS A 109 -4.97 -10.36 -0.53
C LYS A 109 -4.70 -9.05 -1.27
N ASP A 110 -3.49 -8.89 -1.78
CA ASP A 110 -3.07 -7.65 -2.42
C ASP A 110 -2.16 -7.85 -3.63
N PRO A 111 -2.73 -7.87 -4.85
CA PRO A 111 -2.02 -7.43 -6.03
C PRO A 111 -2.13 -5.89 -6.16
N ALA A 112 -1.03 -5.19 -5.91
CA ALA A 112 -0.91 -3.74 -6.02
C ALA A 112 0.23 -3.31 -6.95
N ALA A 113 0.21 -2.02 -7.30
CA ALA A 113 1.32 -1.35 -7.95
C ALA A 113 1.41 0.08 -7.45
N ASN A 114 2.63 0.62 -7.36
CA ASN A 114 2.77 2.05 -7.23
C ASN A 114 2.65 2.70 -8.62
N CYS A 115 1.72 3.63 -8.77
CA CYS A 115 1.46 4.27 -10.07
C CYS A 115 1.87 5.74 -10.01
N CYS A 116 2.44 6.23 -11.11
CA CYS A 116 2.80 7.64 -11.29
C CYS A 116 1.62 8.47 -11.82
N ASN A 117 1.78 9.79 -11.70
CA ASN A 117 0.87 10.88 -12.07
C ASN A 117 0.27 10.77 -13.49
N TYR A 118 -0.95 11.28 -13.68
CA TYR A 118 -1.58 11.46 -14.99
C TYR A 118 -0.93 12.67 -15.67
N GLY A 119 0.08 12.43 -16.50
CA GLY A 119 0.57 13.43 -17.45
C GLY A 119 -0.47 13.74 -18.52
#